data_AF-A0A3D2N738-F1
#
_entry.id   AF-A0A3D2N738-F1
#
_cell.length_a   1.000
_cell.length_b   1.000
_cell.length_c   1.000
_cell.angle_alpha   90.00
_cell.angle_beta   90.00
_cell.angle_gamma   90.00
#
_symmetry.space_group_name_H-M   'P 1'
#
loop_
_entity.id
_entity.type
_entity.pdbx_description
1 polymer ?
#
loop_
_entity_poly.entity_id
_entity_poly.type
_entity_poly.pdbx_seq_one_letter_code
_entity_poly.pdbx_strand_id
1 'polypeptide(L)'
;MERTNKDISSVTRYFYRKLKLHPTAFLGSESITFLRTFMDGMVMSDSLFGGNRHVIIPDGFTEFVEWFYGDKTERDTFALVLKNEGDEKAAFYKWFDLLDDFLKGLDREPIGTIEQLKKLEEYSKRKARNS
;
A
#
# COMPACT_ATOMS: atom_id res chain seq x y z
N MET A 1 22.71 3.81 -14.54
CA MET A 1 22.08 2.70 -13.82
C MET A 1 20.59 2.90 -13.94
N GLU A 2 19.91 2.11 -14.77
CA GLU A 2 18.44 2.04 -14.71
C GLU A 2 18.09 1.56 -13.30
N ARG A 3 17.57 2.45 -12.45
CA ARG A 3 16.84 2.02 -11.26
C ARG A 3 15.65 1.26 -11.81
N THR A 4 15.71 -0.07 -11.80
CA THR A 4 14.57 -0.89 -12.14
C THR A 4 13.53 -0.59 -11.06
N ASN A 5 12.57 0.29 -11.36
CA ASN A 5 11.46 0.57 -10.45
C ASN A 5 10.65 -0.72 -10.33
N LYS A 6 10.98 -1.51 -9.30
CA LYS A 6 10.38 -2.81 -9.07
C LYS A 6 8.94 -2.61 -8.62
N ASP A 7 8.03 -3.25 -9.33
CA ASP A 7 6.63 -3.34 -8.92
C ASP A 7 6.52 -4.09 -7.58
N ILE A 8 5.46 -3.82 -6.82
CA ILE A 8 5.14 -4.62 -5.63
C ILE A 8 4.85 -6.06 -6.03
N SER A 9 5.20 -7.00 -5.16
CA SER A 9 4.96 -8.42 -5.44
C SER A 9 3.47 -8.72 -5.54
N SER A 10 3.08 -9.75 -6.31
CA SER A 10 1.67 -10.18 -6.43
C SER A 10 1.04 -10.52 -5.08
N VAL A 11 1.84 -11.11 -4.19
CA VAL A 11 1.46 -11.42 -2.80
C VAL A 11 1.21 -10.13 -2.02
N THR A 12 2.15 -9.17 -2.06
CA THR A 12 1.99 -7.84 -1.45
C THR A 12 0.71 -7.16 -1.94
N ARG A 13 0.48 -7.14 -3.25
CA ARG A 13 -0.70 -6.55 -3.88
C ARG A 13 -1.99 -7.18 -3.36
N TYR A 14 -2.05 -8.50 -3.33
CA TYR A 14 -3.20 -9.23 -2.77
C TYR A 14 -3.45 -8.83 -1.31
N PHE A 15 -2.41 -8.76 -0.48
CA PHE A 15 -2.53 -8.36 0.91
C PHE A 15 -3.00 -6.91 1.06
N TYR A 16 -2.45 -5.98 0.28
CA TYR A 16 -2.84 -4.57 0.31
C TYR A 16 -4.31 -4.37 -0.05
N ARG A 17 -4.82 -5.14 -1.00
CA ARG A 17 -6.26 -5.16 -1.33
C ARG A 17 -7.11 -5.59 -0.14
N LYS A 18 -6.68 -6.60 0.61
CA LYS A 18 -7.40 -7.06 1.81
C LYS A 18 -7.30 -6.05 2.95
N LEU A 19 -6.11 -5.48 3.16
CA LEU A 19 -5.87 -4.48 4.20
C LEU A 19 -6.66 -3.19 3.93
N LYS A 20 -6.60 -2.63 2.71
CA LYS A 20 -7.36 -1.44 2.32
C LYS A 20 -8.88 -1.65 2.46
N LEU A 21 -9.37 -2.86 2.17
CA LEU A 21 -10.79 -3.18 2.26
C LEU A 21 -11.28 -3.42 3.70
N HIS A 22 -10.45 -4.01 4.56
CA HIS A 22 -10.82 -4.40 5.93
C HIS A 22 -9.81 -3.93 6.98
N PRO A 23 -9.46 -2.63 7.05
CA PRO A 23 -8.35 -2.14 7.87
C PRO A 23 -8.45 -2.51 9.35
N THR A 24 -9.66 -2.42 9.93
CA THR A 24 -9.91 -2.81 11.33
C THR A 24 -9.60 -4.28 11.62
N ALA A 25 -9.76 -5.18 10.66
CA ALA A 25 -9.47 -6.61 10.85
C ALA A 25 -7.96 -6.91 10.91
N PHE A 26 -7.13 -6.05 10.32
CA PHE A 26 -5.67 -6.21 10.28
C PHE A 26 -4.97 -5.33 11.32
N LEU A 27 -5.43 -4.09 11.49
CA LEU A 27 -4.76 -3.05 12.27
C LEU A 27 -5.53 -2.64 13.53
N GLY A 28 -6.79 -3.05 13.68
CA GLY A 28 -7.69 -2.57 14.74
C GLY A 28 -8.29 -1.19 14.49
N SER A 29 -7.75 -0.40 13.55
CA SER A 29 -8.30 0.90 13.14
C SER A 29 -7.82 1.31 11.74
N GLU A 30 -8.42 2.37 11.20
CA GLU A 30 -7.97 3.04 9.96
C GLU A 30 -6.92 4.09 10.31
N SER A 31 -5.70 3.65 10.63
CA SER A 31 -4.61 4.54 11.07
C SER A 31 -3.37 4.34 10.21
N ILE A 32 -2.82 5.46 9.70
CA ILE A 32 -1.57 5.44 8.94
C ILE A 32 -0.37 5.10 9.84
N THR A 33 -0.41 5.47 11.12
CA THR A 33 0.61 5.10 12.10
C THR A 33 0.66 3.58 12.30
N PHE A 34 -0.51 2.93 12.41
CA PHE A 34 -0.58 1.47 12.50
C PHE A 34 -0.24 0.80 11.16
N LEU A 35 -0.60 1.41 10.03
CA LEU A 35 -0.16 0.96 8.72
C LEU A 35 1.36 0.94 8.61
N ARG A 36 2.05 2.02 8.99
CA ARG A 36 3.52 2.09 9.01
C ARG A 36 4.12 0.94 9.81
N THR A 37 3.66 0.77 11.05
CA THR A 37 4.16 -0.28 11.95
C THR A 37 3.96 -1.68 11.36
N PHE A 38 2.80 -1.91 10.74
CA PHE A 38 2.50 -3.17 10.07
C PHE A 38 3.42 -3.42 8.86
N MET A 39 3.65 -2.40 8.04
CA MET A 39 4.54 -2.47 6.88
C MET A 39 6.00 -2.71 7.28
N ASP A 40 6.48 -2.05 8.33
CA ASP A 40 7.81 -2.30 8.90
C ASP A 40 7.94 -3.77 9.35
N GLY A 41 6.89 -4.32 9.97
CA GLY A 41 6.81 -5.74 10.34
C GLY A 41 6.85 -6.67 9.12
N MET A 42 6.14 -6.34 8.03
CA MET A 42 6.19 -7.10 6.78
C MET A 42 7.60 -7.10 6.18
N VAL A 43 8.26 -5.93 6.13
CA VAL A 43 9.62 -5.79 5.57
C VAL A 43 10.61 -6.60 6.40
N MET A 44 10.53 -6.50 7.72
CA MET A 44 11.40 -7.27 8.61
C MET A 44 11.15 -8.78 8.47
N SER A 45 9.89 -9.21 8.36
CA SER A 45 9.56 -10.62 8.16
C SER A 45 10.09 -11.18 6.83
N ASP A 46 9.94 -10.45 5.73
CA ASP A 46 10.51 -10.88 4.43
C ASP A 46 12.03 -10.91 4.45
N SER A 47 12.68 -9.97 5.14
CA SER A 47 14.13 -10.00 5.33
C SER A 47 14.61 -11.20 6.15
N LEU A 48 13.88 -11.57 7.21
CA LEU A 48 14.27 -12.66 8.11
C LEU A 48 13.97 -14.05 7.55
N PHE A 49 12.82 -14.22 6.87
CA PHE A 49 12.30 -15.53 6.47
C PHE A 49 12.14 -15.69 4.97
N GLY A 50 11.89 -14.61 4.24
CA GLY A 50 11.65 -14.62 2.79
C GLY A 50 12.92 -14.45 1.95
N GLY A 51 14.00 -13.92 2.53
CA GLY A 51 15.24 -13.61 1.82
C GLY A 51 15.10 -12.43 0.86
N ASN A 52 14.30 -11.41 1.23
CA ASN A 52 14.04 -10.22 0.42
C ASN A 52 13.42 -10.52 -0.96
N ARG A 53 12.50 -11.50 -1.00
CA ARG A 53 11.84 -11.93 -2.24
C ARG A 53 10.63 -11.06 -2.57
N HIS A 54 10.05 -10.39 -1.58
CA HIS A 54 8.81 -9.64 -1.74
C HIS A 54 9.09 -8.14 -1.72
N VAL A 55 8.79 -7.48 -2.83
CA VAL A 55 8.74 -6.02 -2.87
C VAL A 55 7.47 -5.56 -2.16
N ILE A 56 7.64 -4.94 -0.99
CA ILE A 56 6.54 -4.48 -0.12
C ILE A 56 6.23 -3.01 -0.42
N ILE A 57 7.23 -2.16 -0.34
CA ILE A 57 7.17 -0.77 -0.80
C ILE A 57 8.00 -0.70 -2.09
N PRO A 58 7.44 -0.20 -3.21
CA PRO A 58 8.17 -0.16 -4.46
C PRO A 58 9.24 0.95 -4.43
N ASP A 59 10.38 0.67 -5.07
CA ASP A 59 11.48 1.63 -5.17
C ASP A 59 11.02 2.91 -5.89
N GLY A 60 11.41 4.08 -5.37
CA GLY A 60 11.01 5.37 -5.93
C GLY A 60 9.68 5.92 -5.40
N PHE A 61 8.92 5.14 -4.62
CA PHE A 61 7.64 5.60 -4.09
C PHE A 61 7.80 6.76 -3.12
N THR A 62 8.83 6.74 -2.27
CA THR A 62 9.11 7.85 -1.35
C THR A 62 9.37 9.14 -2.11
N GLU A 63 10.25 9.09 -3.11
CA GLU A 63 10.55 10.26 -3.95
C GLU A 63 9.32 10.77 -4.71
N PHE A 64 8.39 9.89 -5.09
CA PHE A 64 7.11 10.29 -5.68
C PHE A 64 6.23 11.04 -4.67
N VAL A 65 6.10 10.55 -3.44
CA VAL A 65 5.29 11.23 -2.41
C VAL A 65 5.89 12.59 -2.04
N GLU A 66 7.22 12.68 -1.93
CA GLU A 66 7.94 13.95 -1.74
C GLU A 66 7.65 14.95 -2.86
N TRP A 67 7.69 14.48 -4.12
CA TRP A 67 7.34 15.30 -5.29
C TRP A 67 5.86 15.72 -5.27
N PHE A 68 4.95 14.81 -4.94
CA PHE A 68 3.50 15.07 -4.92
C PHE A 68 3.13 16.20 -3.95
N TYR A 69 3.70 16.19 -2.74
CA TYR A 69 3.45 17.23 -1.74
C TYR A 69 4.39 18.44 -1.86
N GLY A 70 5.44 18.37 -2.69
CA GLY A 70 6.46 19.40 -2.76
C GLY A 70 7.27 19.54 -1.47
N ASP A 71 7.37 18.47 -0.66
CA ASP A 71 7.99 18.47 0.65
C ASP A 71 9.03 17.33 0.74
N LYS A 72 10.28 17.72 0.99
CA LYS A 72 11.45 16.82 1.10
C LYS A 72 12.03 16.78 2.51
N THR A 73 11.29 17.29 3.49
CA THR A 73 11.76 17.38 4.89
C THR A 73 11.66 16.06 5.63
N GLU A 74 10.83 15.13 5.14
CA GLU A 74 10.58 13.82 5.74
C GLU A 74 10.77 12.73 4.69
N ARG A 75 11.55 11.69 5.05
CA ARG A 75 11.82 10.54 4.16
C ARG A 75 10.91 9.35 4.44
N ASP A 76 10.15 9.41 5.52
CA ASP A 76 9.08 8.46 5.79
C ASP A 76 7.78 8.89 5.09
N THR A 77 7.37 8.15 4.06
CA THR A 77 6.10 8.41 3.34
C THR A 77 4.90 8.43 4.25
N PHE A 78 4.87 7.63 5.31
CA PHE A 78 3.74 7.55 6.22
C PHE A 78 3.63 8.84 7.03
N ALA A 79 4.75 9.29 7.62
CA ALA A 79 4.81 10.56 8.34
C ALA A 79 4.54 11.76 7.42
N LEU A 80 5.04 11.74 6.19
CA LEU A 80 4.82 12.81 5.22
C LEU A 80 3.35 12.93 4.82
N VAL A 81 2.67 11.82 4.56
CA VAL A 81 1.23 11.82 4.25
C VAL A 81 0.44 12.29 5.48
N LEU A 82 0.74 11.79 6.68
CA LEU A 82 0.05 12.20 7.90
C LEU A 82 0.17 13.71 8.16
N LYS A 83 1.38 14.26 7.96
CA LYS A 83 1.64 15.70 8.10
C LYS A 83 0.77 16.56 7.17
N ASN A 84 0.56 16.11 5.93
CA ASN A 84 -0.18 16.87 4.93
C ASN A 84 -1.69 16.70 5.02
N GLU A 85 -2.18 15.50 5.37
CA GLU A 85 -3.61 15.23 5.48
C GLU A 85 -4.19 15.62 6.86
N GLY A 86 -3.36 15.64 7.92
CA GLY A 86 -3.73 16.10 9.26
C GLY A 86 -4.67 15.19 10.06
N ASP A 87 -5.13 14.09 9.46
CA ASP A 87 -6.01 13.09 10.06
C ASP A 87 -5.52 11.66 9.74
N GLU A 88 -5.51 10.80 10.76
CA GLU A 88 -5.00 9.42 10.67
C GLU A 88 -5.74 8.58 9.62
N LYS A 89 -7.07 8.72 9.55
CA LYS A 89 -7.91 7.94 8.64
C LYS A 89 -7.83 8.48 7.22
N ALA A 90 -7.86 9.80 7.04
CA ALA A 90 -7.65 10.42 5.73
C ALA A 90 -6.27 10.06 5.18
N ALA A 91 -5.22 10.18 5.99
CA ALA A 91 -3.86 9.81 5.64
C ALA A 91 -3.75 8.33 5.23
N PHE A 92 -4.39 7.43 5.98
CA PHE A 92 -4.40 6.00 5.68
C PHE A 92 -4.89 5.72 4.25
N TYR A 93 -6.07 6.25 3.87
CA TYR A 93 -6.61 6.03 2.52
C TYR A 93 -5.80 6.77 1.46
N LYS A 94 -5.35 8.00 1.77
CA LYS A 94 -4.53 8.80 0.87
C LYS A 94 -3.23 8.11 0.50
N TRP A 95 -2.57 7.43 1.44
CA TRP A 95 -1.35 6.68 1.16
C TRP A 95 -1.58 5.60 0.09
N PHE A 96 -2.70 4.87 0.17
CA PHE A 96 -3.07 3.89 -0.86
C PHE A 96 -3.40 4.54 -2.21
N ASP A 97 -4.01 5.72 -2.20
CA ASP A 97 -4.34 6.43 -3.45
C ASP A 97 -3.06 6.95 -4.13
N LEU A 98 -2.10 7.45 -3.37
CA LEU A 98 -0.76 7.81 -3.88
C LEU A 98 -0.03 6.58 -4.42
N LEU A 99 -0.12 5.43 -3.75
CA LEU A 99 0.45 4.19 -4.25
C LEU A 99 -0.21 3.76 -5.57
N ASP A 100 -1.53 3.87 -5.70
CA ASP A 100 -2.24 3.59 -6.94
C ASP A 100 -1.79 4.50 -8.07
N ASP A 101 -1.63 5.80 -7.81
CA ASP A 101 -1.19 6.78 -8.81
C ASP A 101 0.26 6.56 -9.23
N PHE A 102 1.14 6.22 -8.28
CA PHE A 102 2.51 5.83 -8.57
C PHE A 102 2.58 4.58 -9.45
N LEU A 103 1.83 3.53 -9.10
CA LEU A 103 1.81 2.28 -9.86
C LEU A 103 1.26 2.49 -11.28
N LYS A 104 0.19 3.28 -11.44
CA LYS A 104 -0.35 3.63 -12.76
C LYS A 104 0.67 4.41 -13.59
N GLY A 105 1.39 5.36 -12.98
CA GLY A 105 2.45 6.12 -13.65
C GLY A 105 3.62 5.25 -14.16
N LEU A 106 3.75 4.03 -13.65
CA LEU A 106 4.72 3.02 -14.08
C LEU A 106 4.10 1.93 -14.98
N ASP A 107 2.88 2.15 -15.49
CA ASP A 107 2.10 1.16 -16.25
C ASP A 107 1.92 -0.18 -15.50
N ARG A 108 1.80 -0.13 -14.17
CA ARG A 108 1.55 -1.30 -13.31
C ARG A 108 0.10 -1.36 -12.89
N GLU A 109 -0.33 -2.57 -12.50
CA GLU A 109 -1.65 -2.76 -11.91
C GLU A 109 -1.76 -1.91 -10.64
N PRO A 110 -2.89 -1.24 -10.36
CA PRO A 110 -3.11 -0.58 -9.07
C PRO A 110 -3.60 -1.58 -8.00
N ILE A 111 -3.64 -1.16 -6.75
CA ILE A 111 -4.38 -1.83 -5.67
C ILE A 111 -5.87 -1.78 -6.00
N GLY A 112 -6.41 -0.59 -6.28
CA GLY A 112 -7.80 -0.35 -6.69
C GLY A 112 -8.62 0.44 -5.66
N THR A 113 -9.80 0.91 -6.10
CA THR A 113 -10.76 1.63 -5.25
C THR A 113 -11.53 0.68 -4.34
N ILE A 114 -12.08 1.19 -3.24
CA ILE A 114 -12.89 0.38 -2.31
C ILE A 114 -14.07 -0.30 -3.03
N GLU A 115 -14.72 0.37 -3.96
CA GLU A 115 -15.83 -0.19 -4.75
C GLU A 115 -15.36 -1.35 -5.64
N GLN A 116 -14.20 -1.21 -6.28
CA GLN A 116 -13.61 -2.28 -7.08
C GLN A 116 -13.26 -3.49 -6.21
N LEU A 117 -12.67 -3.25 -5.04
CA LEU A 117 -12.30 -4.30 -4.09
C LEU A 117 -13.52 -5.03 -3.53
N LYS A 118 -14.60 -4.32 -3.21
CA LYS A 118 -15.88 -4.93 -2.79
C LYS A 118 -16.45 -5.85 -3.88
N LYS A 119 -16.48 -5.39 -5.13
CA LYS A 119 -16.95 -6.20 -6.27
C LYS A 119 -16.11 -7.45 -6.49
N LEU A 120 -14.78 -7.34 -6.38
CA LEU A 120 -13.86 -8.47 -6.50
C LEU A 120 -14.07 -9.50 -5.38
N GLU A 121 -14.28 -9.04 -4.15
CA GLU A 121 -14.56 -9.92 -3.02
C GLU A 121 -15.91 -10.64 -3.18
N GLU A 122 -16.95 -9.93 -3.60
CA GLU A 122 -18.27 -10.53 -3.90
C GLU A 122 -18.19 -11.57 -5.01
N TYR A 123 -17.49 -11.27 -6.11
CA TYR A 123 -17.26 -12.22 -7.20
C TYR A 123 -16.59 -13.49 -6.69
N SER A 124 -15.53 -13.34 -5.88
CA SER A 124 -14.79 -14.47 -5.32
C SER A 124 -15.67 -15.34 -4.40
N LYS A 125 -16.49 -14.72 -3.56
CA LYS A 125 -17.47 -15.41 -2.69
C LYS A 125 -18.51 -16.18 -3.50
N ARG A 126 -19.02 -15.61 -4.60
CA ARG A 126 -19.99 -16.29 -5.48
C ARG A 126 -19.36 -17.47 -6.21
N LYS A 127 -18.15 -17.31 -6.74
CA LYS A 127 -17.42 -18.38 -7.42
C LYS A 127 -17.17 -19.58 -6.48
N ALA A 128 -16.77 -19.33 -5.24
CA ALA A 128 -16.52 -20.38 -4.24
C ALA A 128 -17.79 -21.13 -3.81
N ARG A 129 -18.97 -20.51 -3.86
CA ARG A 129 -20.26 -21.18 -3.58
C ARG A 129 -20.74 -22.07 -4.73
N ASN A 130 -20.26 -21.79 -5.95
CA ASN A 130 -20.65 -22.49 -7.17
C ASN A 130 -19.60 -23.51 -7.63
N SER A 131 -18.55 -23.73 -6.83
CA SER A 131 -17.48 -24.73 -7.05
C SER A 131 -17.63 -25.86 -6.05
#